data_AF-A0A3B9Y1D1-F1
#
_entry.id   AF-A0A3B9Y1D1-F1
#
_cell.length_a   1.000
_cell.length_b   1.000
_cell.length_c   1.000
_cell.angle_alpha   90.00
_cell.angle_beta   90.00
_cell.angle_gamma   90.00
#
_symmetry.space_group_name_H-M   'P 1'
#
loop_
_entity.id
_entity.type
_entity.pdbx_description
1 polymer ?
#
loop_
_entity_poly.entity_id
_entity_poly.type
_entity_poly.pdbx_seq_one_letter_code
_entity_poly.pdbx_strand_id
1 'polypeptide(L)'
;MKPEFEQRLHAASKEHLIQLLEELALRHPVLLTEITSMLENLAHELPQTEDASDDTGDTGDAGEVSEEWDFNSDTQLHSLPSQQAALPTGDETRNQHVDEFFTRLQQAETPQELFDVLRDLVEDAVSYIGRGEDSTALALFALLIDERLLERKPDTVPLFDEMIDAGMYSLEALLGEVSNYTLFDVDTTVALSPLLTPDVRHRWLERLFALWLKRLDAHQVEEDLPELLLDVARSEDMVLLRSLVQDEIQKQPHAGHAAHANIVDFGHQYRSRALEKFLKELPRT
;
A
#
# COMPACT_ATOMS: atom_id res chain seq x y z
N MET A 1 27.97 -6.30 -5.73
CA MET A 1 28.05 -7.07 -6.98
C MET A 1 27.11 -6.40 -7.96
N LYS A 2 27.59 -5.93 -9.12
CA LYS A 2 26.67 -5.42 -10.15
C LYS A 2 25.84 -6.60 -10.65
N PRO A 3 24.51 -6.51 -10.73
CA PRO A 3 23.67 -7.61 -11.21
C PRO A 3 24.11 -7.99 -12.63
N GLU A 4 24.21 -9.29 -12.92
CA GLU A 4 24.67 -9.83 -14.21
C GLU A 4 23.90 -9.26 -15.42
N PHE A 5 22.67 -8.80 -15.18
CA PHE A 5 21.83 -8.11 -16.15
C PHE A 5 22.43 -6.78 -16.64
N GLU A 6 22.96 -5.94 -15.75
CA GLU A 6 23.60 -4.67 -16.12
C GLU A 6 24.87 -4.91 -16.95
N GLN A 7 25.65 -5.95 -16.61
CA GLN A 7 26.82 -6.33 -17.39
C GLN A 7 26.44 -6.83 -18.80
N ARG A 8 25.34 -7.56 -18.93
CA ARG A 8 24.82 -8.01 -20.24
C ARG A 8 24.25 -6.85 -21.05
N LEU A 9 23.60 -5.88 -20.41
CA LEU A 9 23.07 -4.69 -21.07
C LEU A 9 24.19 -3.82 -21.65
N HIS A 10 25.29 -3.64 -20.91
CA HIS A 10 26.45 -2.88 -21.37
C HIS A 10 27.28 -3.60 -22.45
N ALA A 11 27.20 -4.93 -22.53
CA ALA A 11 27.91 -5.73 -23.52
C ALA A 11 27.06 -6.06 -24.77
N ALA A 12 25.76 -5.75 -24.76
CA ALA A 12 24.85 -6.06 -25.84
C ALA A 12 25.05 -5.11 -27.04
N SER A 13 25.02 -5.65 -28.26
CA SER A 13 25.03 -4.83 -29.46
C SER A 13 23.71 -4.06 -29.59
N LYS A 14 23.74 -2.89 -30.26
CA LYS A 14 22.56 -2.06 -30.51
C LYS A 14 21.39 -2.85 -31.12
N GLU A 15 21.69 -3.80 -32.00
CA GLU A 15 20.69 -4.69 -32.61
C GLU A 15 20.04 -5.64 -31.59
N HIS A 16 20.78 -6.16 -30.62
CA HIS A 16 20.22 -6.98 -29.54
C HIS A 16 19.33 -6.18 -28.60
N LEU A 17 19.70 -4.92 -28.32
CA LEU A 17 18.87 -4.02 -27.51
C LEU A 17 17.56 -3.67 -28.21
N ILE A 18 17.59 -3.44 -29.54
CA ILE A 18 16.38 -3.19 -30.33
C ILE A 18 15.46 -4.41 -30.35
N GLN A 19 15.99 -5.61 -30.57
CA GLN A 19 15.19 -6.84 -30.54
C GLN A 19 14.55 -7.10 -29.17
N LEU A 20 15.28 -6.83 -28.09
CA LEU A 20 14.76 -7.00 -26.74
C LEU A 20 13.67 -5.96 -26.42
N LEU A 21 13.81 -4.73 -26.96
CA LEU A 21 12.81 -3.69 -26.86
C LEU A 21 11.53 -4.06 -27.64
N GLU A 22 11.68 -4.64 -28.84
CA GLU A 22 10.56 -5.13 -29.67
C GLU A 22 9.82 -6.29 -29.00
N GLU A 23 10.53 -7.24 -28.39
CA GLU A 23 9.90 -8.35 -27.65
C GLU A 23 9.17 -7.86 -26.39
N LEU A 24 9.73 -6.87 -25.70
CA LEU A 24 9.14 -6.27 -24.49
C LEU A 24 7.89 -5.44 -24.84
N ALA A 25 7.97 -4.69 -25.94
CA ALA A 25 6.88 -3.94 -26.56
C ALA A 25 5.69 -4.86 -26.94
N LEU A 26 5.98 -6.03 -27.52
CA LEU A 26 4.95 -7.03 -27.86
C LEU A 26 4.24 -7.63 -26.64
N ARG A 27 4.96 -7.80 -25.52
CA ARG A 27 4.41 -8.40 -24.30
C ARG A 27 3.68 -7.41 -23.40
N HIS A 28 4.05 -6.12 -23.47
CA HIS A 28 3.52 -5.09 -22.59
C HIS A 28 3.16 -3.82 -23.36
N PRO A 29 1.96 -3.76 -23.99
CA PRO A 29 1.56 -2.63 -24.83
C PRO A 29 1.42 -1.31 -24.05
N VAL A 30 1.17 -1.37 -22.75
CA VAL A 30 1.11 -0.20 -21.85
C VAL A 30 2.50 0.42 -21.65
N LEU A 31 3.54 -0.40 -21.52
CA LEU A 31 4.94 0.04 -21.45
C LEU A 31 5.40 0.65 -22.79
N LEU A 32 4.88 0.14 -23.91
CA LEU A 32 5.17 0.67 -25.24
C LEU A 32 4.65 2.11 -25.39
N THR A 33 3.41 2.38 -24.95
CA THR A 33 2.86 3.75 -24.98
C THR A 33 3.65 4.71 -24.11
N GLU A 34 4.15 4.27 -22.95
CA GLU A 34 5.00 5.07 -22.07
C GLU A 34 6.38 5.33 -22.67
N ILE A 35 7.04 4.30 -23.25
CA ILE A 35 8.34 4.44 -23.93
C ILE A 35 8.23 5.38 -25.14
N THR A 36 7.16 5.28 -25.92
CA THR A 36 6.95 6.15 -27.10
C THR A 36 6.71 7.60 -26.67
N SER A 37 5.92 7.81 -25.62
CA SER A 37 5.70 9.14 -25.03
C SER A 37 7.00 9.74 -24.47
N MET A 38 7.82 8.94 -23.78
CA MET A 38 9.13 9.39 -23.29
C MET A 38 10.09 9.74 -24.43
N LEU A 39 10.09 8.97 -25.52
CA LEU A 39 10.92 9.24 -26.70
C LEU A 39 10.46 10.48 -27.48
N GLU A 40 9.15 10.73 -27.59
CA GLU A 40 8.60 11.95 -28.20
C GLU A 40 8.92 13.19 -27.38
N ASN A 41 8.88 13.08 -26.05
CA ASN A 41 9.29 14.16 -25.14
C ASN A 41 10.81 14.42 -25.22
N LEU A 42 11.63 13.38 -25.33
CA LEU A 42 13.08 13.51 -25.57
C LEU A 42 13.40 14.11 -26.95
N ALA A 43 12.56 13.86 -27.96
CA ALA A 43 12.69 14.49 -29.28
C ALA A 43 12.30 15.98 -29.27
N HIS A 44 11.44 16.40 -28.33
CA HIS A 44 11.07 17.80 -28.12
C HIS A 44 12.05 18.59 -27.24
N GLU A 45 12.94 17.92 -26.49
CA GLU A 45 13.94 18.56 -25.62
C GLU A 45 15.32 18.78 -26.27
N LEU A 46 15.52 18.37 -27.52
CA LEU A 46 16.76 18.68 -28.25
C LEU A 46 16.70 20.11 -28.82
N PRO A 47 17.55 21.06 -28.38
CA PRO A 47 17.66 22.34 -29.04
C PRO A 47 18.30 22.09 -30.42
N GLN A 48 17.55 22.36 -31.49
CA GLN A 48 18.12 22.44 -32.83
C GLN A 48 19.03 23.67 -32.89
N THR A 49 20.32 23.46 -32.61
CA THR A 49 21.37 24.42 -32.97
C THR A 49 21.53 24.40 -34.48
N GLU A 50 20.88 25.35 -35.16
CA GLU A 50 21.24 25.74 -36.53
C GLU A 50 22.52 26.58 -36.49
N ASP A 51 23.67 25.94 -36.67
CA ASP A 51 24.84 26.59 -37.29
C ASP A 51 24.93 26.04 -38.71
N ALA A 52 24.47 26.84 -39.67
CA ALA A 52 24.65 26.61 -41.09
C ALA A 52 25.75 27.56 -41.61
N SER A 53 26.88 27.00 -42.04
CA SER A 53 27.80 27.66 -42.96
C SER A 53 28.32 26.66 -44.01
N ASP A 54 28.33 27.14 -45.26
CA ASP A 54 28.85 26.61 -46.53
C ASP A 54 28.01 25.53 -47.23
N ASP A 55 27.19 25.87 -48.22
CA ASP A 55 27.53 26.30 -49.61
C ASP A 55 27.88 25.11 -50.52
N THR A 56 26.89 24.64 -51.32
CA THR A 56 26.93 24.64 -52.80
C THR A 56 25.82 23.78 -53.44
N GLY A 57 25.09 24.38 -54.39
CA GLY A 57 24.37 23.72 -55.52
C GLY A 57 22.87 23.47 -55.32
N ASP A 58 21.98 24.37 -55.77
CA ASP A 58 21.33 24.36 -57.11
C ASP A 58 20.38 23.14 -57.25
N THR A 59 19.04 23.26 -57.32
CA THR A 59 18.25 23.95 -58.35
C THR A 59 16.79 24.16 -57.90
N GLY A 60 16.29 25.39 -58.07
CA GLY A 60 14.95 25.83 -58.48
C GLY A 60 13.66 25.13 -57.98
N ASP A 61 12.86 25.86 -57.20
CA ASP A 61 11.57 26.36 -57.68
C ASP A 61 11.12 27.55 -56.82
N ALA A 62 10.73 28.64 -57.46
CA ALA A 62 10.29 29.88 -56.84
C ALA A 62 8.82 30.08 -57.21
N GLY A 63 7.94 30.19 -56.21
CA GLY A 63 6.53 30.42 -56.43
C GLY A 63 5.81 30.78 -55.14
N GLU A 64 5.86 32.06 -54.80
CA GLU A 64 5.11 32.76 -53.76
C GLU A 64 3.66 32.30 -53.64
N VAL A 65 3.22 31.89 -52.44
CA VAL A 65 1.90 32.26 -51.92
C VAL A 65 2.07 32.60 -50.44
N SER A 66 2.00 33.90 -50.19
CA SER A 66 1.90 34.52 -48.88
C SER A 66 0.47 34.30 -48.36
N GLU A 67 0.22 33.26 -47.57
CA GLU A 67 -1.08 33.06 -46.91
C GLU A 67 -1.03 33.68 -45.50
N GLU A 68 -1.32 34.97 -45.51
CA GLU A 68 -2.04 35.75 -44.51
C GLU A 68 -2.50 35.01 -43.24
N TRP A 69 -1.89 35.45 -42.13
CA TRP A 69 -2.32 35.19 -40.76
C TRP A 69 -3.71 35.78 -40.51
N ASP A 70 -4.76 35.02 -40.81
CA ASP A 70 -6.12 35.41 -40.47
C ASP A 70 -6.42 35.04 -39.01
N PHE A 71 -5.88 35.89 -38.13
CA PHE A 71 -6.26 35.94 -36.73
C PHE A 71 -7.60 36.69 -36.65
N ASN A 72 -8.70 35.96 -36.72
CA ASN A 72 -9.97 36.49 -36.24
C ASN A 72 -10.69 35.49 -35.33
N SER A 73 -10.93 36.03 -34.14
CA SER A 73 -11.56 35.46 -32.98
C SER A 73 -12.97 34.94 -33.25
N ASP A 74 -13.25 33.72 -32.78
CA ASP A 74 -14.35 33.50 -31.85
C ASP A 74 -14.11 32.22 -31.02
N THR A 75 -13.79 32.46 -29.75
CA THR A 75 -14.21 31.72 -28.55
C THR A 75 -14.68 30.26 -28.73
N GLN A 76 -13.80 29.32 -28.39
CA GLN A 76 -14.02 28.35 -27.31
C GLN A 76 -12.69 27.61 -27.05
N LEU A 77 -11.83 28.24 -26.25
CA LEU A 77 -10.82 27.51 -25.50
C LEU A 77 -11.60 26.58 -24.56
N HIS A 78 -11.70 25.30 -24.92
CA HIS A 78 -11.82 24.27 -23.92
C HIS A 78 -10.54 24.32 -23.10
N SER A 79 -10.57 25.15 -22.07
CA SER A 79 -9.72 25.01 -20.90
C SER A 79 -9.90 23.58 -20.42
N LEU A 80 -9.00 22.71 -20.85
CA LEU A 80 -8.62 21.54 -20.07
C LEU A 80 -8.34 22.10 -18.66
N PRO A 81 -8.99 21.57 -17.61
CA PRO A 81 -8.67 22.03 -16.29
C PRO A 81 -7.17 21.77 -16.12
N SER A 82 -6.41 22.84 -15.92
CA SER A 82 -5.21 22.75 -15.10
C SER A 82 -5.68 22.15 -13.79
N GLN A 83 -5.65 20.82 -13.68
CA GLN A 83 -5.56 20.17 -12.39
C GLN A 83 -4.17 20.55 -11.87
N GLN A 84 -4.07 21.78 -11.39
CA GLN A 84 -3.43 22.01 -10.11
C GLN A 84 -4.17 21.10 -9.12
N ALA A 85 -3.81 19.83 -9.10
CA ALA A 85 -4.13 18.97 -7.98
C ALA A 85 -3.30 19.53 -6.83
N ALA A 86 -3.95 20.37 -6.03
CA ALA A 86 -3.48 20.67 -4.70
C ALA A 86 -3.25 19.34 -3.97
N LEU A 87 -2.03 19.11 -3.50
CA LEU A 87 -1.80 18.19 -2.38
C LEU A 87 -2.56 18.71 -1.14
N PRO A 88 -3.09 17.85 -0.26
CA PRO A 88 -4.11 16.84 -0.49
C PRO A 88 -5.37 17.16 0.33
N THR A 89 -6.54 17.27 -0.31
CA THR A 89 -7.84 17.24 0.38
C THR A 89 -8.24 15.84 0.86
N GLY A 90 -7.48 14.80 0.46
CA GLY A 90 -7.77 13.39 0.78
C GLY A 90 -7.75 13.07 2.27
N ASP A 91 -6.97 13.78 3.08
CA ASP A 91 -6.92 13.55 4.53
C ASP A 91 -8.18 14.05 5.24
N GLU A 92 -8.75 15.19 4.83
CA GLU A 92 -9.97 15.72 5.43
C GLU A 92 -11.19 14.85 5.10
N THR A 93 -11.31 14.43 3.84
CA THR A 93 -12.39 13.53 3.43
C THR A 93 -12.24 12.19 4.13
N ARG A 94 -11.04 11.60 4.16
CA ARG A 94 -10.77 10.35 4.88
C ARG A 94 -11.15 10.45 6.36
N ASN A 95 -10.69 11.50 7.05
CA ASN A 95 -10.98 11.69 8.47
C ASN A 95 -12.49 11.88 8.71
N GLN A 96 -13.19 12.61 7.84
CA GLN A 96 -14.64 12.78 7.93
C GLN A 96 -15.38 11.44 7.84
N HIS A 97 -15.01 10.57 6.91
CA HIS A 97 -15.67 9.27 6.75
C HIS A 97 -15.39 8.34 7.94
N VAL A 98 -14.15 8.35 8.44
CA VAL A 98 -13.78 7.60 9.66
C VAL A 98 -14.57 8.11 10.87
N ASP A 99 -14.68 9.43 11.04
CA ASP A 99 -15.41 10.06 12.14
C ASP A 99 -16.92 9.77 12.08
N GLU A 100 -17.49 9.70 10.88
CA GLU A 100 -18.89 9.31 10.67
C GLU A 100 -19.14 7.87 11.13
N PHE A 101 -18.32 6.92 10.69
CA PHE A 101 -18.43 5.53 11.12
C PHE A 101 -18.18 5.37 12.62
N PHE A 102 -17.18 6.06 13.17
CA PHE A 102 -16.93 6.07 14.61
C PHE A 102 -18.15 6.56 15.40
N THR A 103 -18.80 7.63 14.93
CA THR A 103 -20.02 8.16 15.55
C THR A 103 -21.17 7.15 15.48
N ARG A 104 -21.38 6.53 14.31
CA ARG A 104 -22.42 5.49 14.13
C ARG A 104 -22.17 4.27 15.03
N LEU A 105 -20.93 3.83 15.17
CA LEU A 105 -20.56 2.72 16.06
C LEU A 105 -20.86 3.03 17.52
N GLN A 106 -20.64 4.27 17.97
CA GLN A 106 -20.97 4.67 19.33
C GLN A 106 -22.47 4.77 19.60
N GLN A 107 -23.24 5.11 18.57
CA GLN A 107 -24.70 5.28 18.65
C GLN A 107 -25.47 3.96 18.49
N ALA A 108 -24.83 2.88 18.05
CA ALA A 108 -25.48 1.58 17.91
C ALA A 108 -25.89 1.03 19.30
N GLU A 109 -27.19 0.98 19.56
CA GLU A 109 -27.74 0.53 20.85
C GLU A 109 -28.01 -0.97 20.83
N THR A 110 -28.43 -1.51 19.68
CA THR A 110 -28.77 -2.92 19.52
C THR A 110 -27.68 -3.71 18.79
N PRO A 111 -27.58 -5.04 19.01
CA PRO A 111 -26.64 -5.90 18.27
C PRO A 111 -26.88 -5.90 16.76
N GLN A 112 -28.13 -5.77 16.32
CA GLN A 112 -28.49 -5.73 14.90
C GLN A 112 -28.02 -4.42 14.26
N GLU A 113 -28.26 -3.27 14.89
CA GLU A 113 -27.75 -1.98 14.41
C GLU A 113 -26.24 -1.96 14.35
N LEU A 114 -25.57 -2.54 15.36
CA LEU A 114 -24.11 -2.66 15.36
C LEU A 114 -23.64 -3.52 14.18
N PHE A 115 -24.26 -4.68 13.96
CA PHE A 115 -23.94 -5.55 12.83
C PHE A 115 -24.12 -4.83 11.50
N ASP A 116 -25.23 -4.10 11.31
CA ASP A 116 -25.47 -3.34 10.08
C ASP A 116 -24.40 -2.24 9.88
N VAL A 117 -24.02 -1.51 10.93
CA VAL A 117 -22.95 -0.50 10.85
C VAL A 117 -21.60 -1.13 10.51
N LEU A 118 -21.27 -2.28 11.12
CA LEU A 118 -20.00 -2.98 10.85
C LEU A 118 -19.97 -3.55 9.43
N ARG A 119 -21.09 -4.10 8.94
CA ARG A 119 -21.21 -4.56 7.56
C ARG A 119 -20.99 -3.41 6.59
N ASP A 120 -21.69 -2.29 6.78
CA ASP A 120 -21.54 -1.10 5.94
C ASP A 120 -20.08 -0.61 5.94
N LEU A 121 -19.41 -0.63 7.10
CA LEU A 121 -17.99 -0.26 7.23
C LEU A 121 -17.08 -1.15 6.39
N VAL A 122 -17.26 -2.47 6.45
CA VAL A 122 -16.45 -3.42 5.67
C VAL A 122 -16.72 -3.28 4.18
N GLU A 123 -18.00 -3.14 3.78
CA GLU A 123 -18.39 -2.95 2.38
C GLU A 123 -17.77 -1.67 1.80
N ASP A 124 -17.80 -0.56 2.56
CA ASP A 124 -17.19 0.69 2.14
C ASP A 124 -15.67 0.59 2.08
N ALA A 125 -15.02 -0.05 3.06
CA ALA A 125 -13.58 -0.29 3.03
C ALA A 125 -13.15 -1.05 1.76
N VAL A 126 -13.88 -2.10 1.39
CA VAL A 126 -13.64 -2.86 0.15
C VAL A 126 -13.94 -2.01 -1.09
N SER A 127 -14.98 -1.17 -1.05
CA SER A 127 -15.27 -0.24 -2.16
C SER A 127 -14.12 0.74 -2.40
N TYR A 128 -13.50 1.26 -1.33
CA TYR A 128 -12.35 2.16 -1.42
C TYR A 128 -11.10 1.48 -2.00
N ILE A 129 -10.86 0.21 -1.67
CA ILE A 129 -9.82 -0.59 -2.35
C ILE A 129 -10.08 -0.61 -3.86
N GLY A 130 -11.31 -0.91 -4.27
CA GLY A 130 -11.68 -0.94 -5.70
C GLY A 130 -11.54 0.41 -6.43
N ARG A 131 -11.45 1.52 -5.68
CA ARG A 131 -11.24 2.89 -6.21
C ARG A 131 -9.78 3.33 -6.16
N GLY A 132 -8.88 2.52 -5.61
CA GLY A 132 -7.49 2.88 -5.36
C GLY A 132 -7.31 3.89 -4.22
N GLU A 133 -8.30 4.02 -3.33
CA GLU A 133 -8.25 4.87 -2.15
C GLU A 133 -7.76 4.08 -0.93
N ASP A 134 -6.59 3.47 -1.06
CA ASP A 134 -6.02 2.51 -0.10
C ASP A 134 -5.90 3.08 1.32
N SER A 135 -5.54 4.36 1.43
CA SER A 135 -5.41 5.03 2.73
C SER A 135 -6.75 5.12 3.49
N THR A 136 -7.86 5.33 2.77
CA THR A 136 -9.20 5.38 3.35
C THR A 136 -9.65 3.98 3.76
N ALA A 137 -9.45 2.99 2.88
CA ALA A 137 -9.74 1.59 3.20
C ALA A 137 -8.98 1.11 4.45
N LEU A 138 -7.67 1.38 4.52
CA LEU A 138 -6.85 1.08 5.69
C LEU A 138 -7.39 1.78 6.94
N ALA A 139 -7.78 3.05 6.85
CA ALA A 139 -8.31 3.77 8.01
C ALA A 139 -9.62 3.15 8.54
N LEU A 140 -10.49 2.67 7.66
CA LEU A 140 -11.73 1.98 8.04
C LEU A 140 -11.44 0.60 8.67
N PHE A 141 -10.55 -0.21 8.09
CA PHE A 141 -10.12 -1.47 8.70
C PHE A 141 -9.44 -1.25 10.06
N ALA A 142 -8.64 -0.19 10.19
CA ALA A 142 -8.03 0.18 11.47
C ALA A 142 -9.09 0.51 12.52
N LEU A 143 -10.11 1.30 12.16
CA LEU A 143 -11.25 1.61 13.04
C LEU A 143 -11.97 0.34 13.52
N LEU A 144 -12.26 -0.59 12.60
CA LEU A 144 -12.92 -1.86 12.92
C LEU A 144 -12.14 -2.66 13.97
N ILE A 145 -10.84 -2.85 13.73
CA ILE A 145 -9.99 -3.64 14.64
C ILE A 145 -9.76 -2.88 15.96
N ASP A 146 -9.55 -1.57 15.93
CA ASP A 146 -9.32 -0.77 17.13
C ASP A 146 -10.54 -0.82 18.07
N GLU A 147 -11.76 -0.66 17.55
CA GLU A 147 -12.98 -0.80 18.36
C GLU A 147 -13.17 -2.23 18.88
N ARG A 148 -12.82 -3.25 18.09
CA ARG A 148 -12.80 -4.64 18.55
C ARG A 148 -11.79 -4.85 19.69
N LEU A 149 -10.61 -4.25 19.63
CA LEU A 149 -9.55 -4.39 20.63
C LEU A 149 -9.87 -3.71 21.96
N LEU A 150 -10.70 -2.66 21.94
CA LEU A 150 -11.16 -1.99 23.16
C LEU A 150 -12.10 -2.85 24.00
N GLU A 151 -12.77 -3.85 23.40
CA GLU A 151 -13.67 -4.81 24.07
C GLU A 151 -14.67 -4.16 25.05
N ARG A 152 -15.19 -2.98 24.70
CA ARG A 152 -16.06 -2.19 25.58
C ARG A 152 -17.30 -2.97 26.05
N LYS A 153 -17.81 -3.85 25.17
CA LYS A 153 -18.91 -4.77 25.43
C LYS A 153 -18.49 -6.18 25.00
N PRO A 154 -18.18 -7.10 25.92
CA PRO A 154 -17.75 -8.46 25.58
C PRO A 154 -18.75 -9.22 24.70
N ASP A 155 -20.05 -8.97 24.90
CA ASP A 155 -21.13 -9.64 24.14
C ASP A 155 -21.12 -9.30 22.65
N THR A 156 -20.48 -8.20 22.25
CA THR A 156 -20.40 -7.79 20.83
C THR A 156 -19.15 -8.29 20.13
N VAL A 157 -18.18 -8.88 20.85
CA VAL A 157 -16.93 -9.40 20.26
C VAL A 157 -17.17 -10.35 19.09
N PRO A 158 -18.14 -11.30 19.13
CA PRO A 158 -18.40 -12.18 18.00
C PRO A 158 -18.82 -11.44 16.72
N LEU A 159 -19.55 -10.32 16.84
CA LEU A 159 -19.97 -9.53 15.69
C LEU A 159 -18.77 -8.82 15.03
N PHE A 160 -17.84 -8.30 15.85
CA PHE A 160 -16.61 -7.72 15.33
C PHE A 160 -15.72 -8.78 14.69
N ASP A 161 -15.54 -9.93 15.34
CA ASP A 161 -14.72 -11.02 14.79
C ASP A 161 -15.30 -11.52 13.46
N GLU A 162 -16.62 -11.68 13.34
CA GLU A 162 -17.30 -12.05 12.09
C GLU A 162 -17.02 -11.05 10.96
N MET A 163 -17.06 -9.74 11.26
CA MET A 163 -16.83 -8.70 10.26
C MET A 163 -15.36 -8.54 9.90
N ILE A 164 -14.45 -8.75 10.86
CA ILE A 164 -13.01 -8.83 10.60
C ILE A 164 -12.72 -10.02 9.69
N ASP A 165 -13.31 -11.19 9.94
CA ASP A 165 -13.13 -12.38 9.10
C ASP A 165 -13.65 -12.17 7.69
N ALA A 166 -14.80 -11.51 7.55
CA ALA A 166 -15.38 -11.16 6.25
C ALA A 166 -14.47 -10.23 5.43
N GLY A 167 -13.77 -9.31 6.10
CA GLY A 167 -12.87 -8.34 5.47
C GLY A 167 -11.41 -8.79 5.35
N MET A 168 -11.00 -9.87 6.03
CA MET A 168 -9.59 -10.23 6.23
C MET A 168 -8.85 -10.44 4.91
N TYR A 169 -9.45 -11.18 3.97
CA TYR A 169 -8.83 -11.44 2.67
C TYR A 169 -8.52 -10.14 1.89
N SER A 170 -9.44 -9.17 1.95
CA SER A 170 -9.25 -7.87 1.30
C SER A 170 -8.19 -7.03 2.02
N LEU A 171 -8.15 -7.10 3.36
CA LEU A 171 -7.13 -6.42 4.15
C LEU A 171 -5.73 -6.99 3.91
N GLU A 172 -5.60 -8.32 3.86
CA GLU A 172 -4.35 -9.02 3.56
C GLU A 172 -3.82 -8.62 2.18
N ALA A 173 -4.67 -8.69 1.15
CA ALA A 173 -4.30 -8.28 -0.20
C ALA A 173 -3.83 -6.82 -0.22
N LEU A 174 -4.60 -5.92 0.41
CA LEU A 174 -4.27 -4.50 0.47
C LEU A 174 -2.93 -4.26 1.19
N LEU A 175 -2.73 -4.83 2.38
CA LEU A 175 -1.51 -4.66 3.16
C LEU A 175 -0.29 -5.25 2.43
N GLY A 176 -0.44 -6.40 1.77
CA GLY A 176 0.60 -7.00 0.94
C GLY A 176 0.96 -6.13 -0.26
N GLU A 177 -0.03 -5.52 -0.91
CA GLU A 177 0.19 -4.56 -1.99
C GLU A 177 0.92 -3.32 -1.47
N VAL A 178 0.35 -2.61 -0.49
CA VAL A 178 0.88 -1.32 -0.01
C VAL A 178 2.24 -1.44 0.70
N SER A 179 2.58 -2.63 1.22
CA SER A 179 3.90 -2.92 1.80
C SER A 179 4.97 -3.09 0.72
N ASN A 180 4.60 -3.63 -0.45
CA ASN A 180 5.52 -3.91 -1.55
C ASN A 180 5.65 -2.75 -2.55
N TYR A 181 4.66 -1.85 -2.61
CA TYR A 181 4.72 -0.66 -3.47
C TYR A 181 5.68 0.40 -2.93
N THR A 182 6.59 0.82 -3.79
CA THR A 182 7.44 2.00 -3.59
C THR A 182 7.10 3.01 -4.68
N LEU A 183 6.70 4.22 -4.29
CA LEU A 183 6.43 5.30 -5.23
C LEU A 183 7.70 6.11 -5.50
N PHE A 184 7.83 6.60 -6.74
CA PHE A 184 8.84 7.58 -7.09
C PHE A 184 8.43 8.94 -6.52
N ASP A 185 9.23 9.46 -5.61
CA ASP A 185 9.08 10.83 -5.16
C ASP A 185 9.65 11.78 -6.22
N VAL A 186 8.79 12.61 -6.81
CA VAL A 186 9.17 13.56 -7.88
C VAL A 186 9.92 14.76 -7.30
N ASP A 187 9.79 15.03 -6.00
CA ASP A 187 10.35 16.24 -5.37
C ASP A 187 11.71 16.00 -4.70
N THR A 188 12.08 14.73 -4.46
CA THR A 188 13.38 14.37 -3.90
C THR A 188 14.11 13.42 -4.82
N THR A 189 15.18 13.90 -5.46
CA THR A 189 16.05 13.12 -6.34
C THR A 189 16.38 11.75 -5.72
N VAL A 190 15.74 10.70 -6.22
CA VAL A 190 16.01 9.28 -5.97
C VAL A 190 15.76 8.81 -4.52
N ALA A 191 14.55 9.02 -3.98
CA ALA A 191 14.08 8.26 -2.83
C ALA A 191 12.76 7.55 -3.15
N LEU A 192 12.80 6.22 -3.19
CA LEU A 192 11.62 5.36 -3.27
C LEU A 192 10.92 5.40 -1.91
N SER A 193 9.87 6.21 -1.77
CA SER A 193 9.10 6.28 -0.53
C SER A 193 8.04 5.18 -0.53
N PRO A 194 8.03 4.29 0.47
CA PRO A 194 7.02 3.25 0.57
C PRO A 194 5.65 3.86 0.86
N LEU A 195 4.58 3.26 0.33
CA LEU A 195 3.21 3.73 0.58
C LEU A 195 2.89 3.68 2.09
N LEU A 196 3.38 2.64 2.77
CA LEU A 196 3.42 2.55 4.22
C LEU A 196 4.73 3.11 4.77
N THR A 197 4.66 4.31 5.33
CA THR A 197 5.76 4.85 6.15
C THR A 197 6.05 3.91 7.33
N PRO A 198 7.29 3.89 7.85
CA PRO A 198 7.66 3.01 8.97
C PRO A 198 6.72 3.13 10.16
N ASP A 199 6.32 4.36 10.53
CA ASP A 199 5.41 4.59 11.65
C ASP A 199 4.01 3.99 11.43
N VAL A 200 3.48 4.09 10.21
CA VAL A 200 2.16 3.52 9.88
C VAL A 200 2.24 2.00 9.87
N ARG A 201 3.31 1.43 9.31
CA ARG A 201 3.54 -0.02 9.28
C ARG A 201 3.69 -0.59 10.69
N HIS A 202 4.45 0.06 11.58
CA HIS A 202 4.57 -0.34 12.98
C HIS A 202 3.20 -0.38 13.68
N ARG A 203 2.36 0.65 13.49
CA ARG A 203 1.00 0.66 14.08
C ARG A 203 0.15 -0.49 13.58
N TRP A 204 0.27 -0.85 12.30
CA TRP A 204 -0.42 -2.02 11.75
C TRP A 204 0.09 -3.34 12.34
N LEU A 205 1.40 -3.50 12.46
CA LEU A 205 1.99 -4.68 13.11
C LEU A 205 1.54 -4.82 14.57
N GLU A 206 1.54 -3.72 15.33
CA GLU A 206 1.04 -3.69 16.72
C GLU A 206 -0.44 -4.07 16.80
N ARG A 207 -1.26 -3.53 15.89
CA ARG A 207 -2.71 -3.80 15.82
C ARG A 207 -2.99 -5.27 15.49
N LEU A 208 -2.35 -5.82 14.46
CA LEU A 208 -2.49 -7.21 14.06
C LEU A 208 -1.97 -8.16 15.14
N PHE A 209 -0.85 -7.81 15.79
CA PHE A 209 -0.32 -8.58 16.90
C PHE A 209 -1.27 -8.59 18.10
N ALA A 210 -1.84 -7.44 18.47
CA ALA A 210 -2.83 -7.36 19.53
C ALA A 210 -4.10 -8.16 19.19
N LEU A 211 -4.57 -8.11 17.94
CA LEU A 211 -5.71 -8.91 17.47
C LEU A 211 -5.43 -10.40 17.61
N TRP A 212 -4.27 -10.84 17.16
CA TRP A 212 -3.83 -12.24 17.27
C TRP A 212 -3.80 -12.71 18.72
N LEU A 213 -3.27 -11.90 19.65
CA LEU A 213 -3.29 -12.26 21.07
C LEU A 213 -4.70 -12.48 21.62
N LYS A 214 -5.65 -11.62 21.23
CA LYS A 214 -7.04 -11.75 21.69
C LYS A 214 -7.73 -12.99 21.13
N ARG A 215 -7.43 -13.35 19.89
CA ARG A 215 -7.99 -14.54 19.25
C ARG A 215 -7.33 -15.84 19.74
N LEU A 216 -6.04 -15.81 20.07
CA LEU A 216 -5.37 -16.89 20.81
C LEU A 216 -6.02 -17.15 22.18
N ASP A 217 -6.36 -16.09 22.92
CA ASP A 217 -7.07 -16.21 24.21
C ASP A 217 -8.47 -16.81 24.05
N ALA A 218 -9.14 -16.49 22.94
CA ALA A 218 -10.43 -17.07 22.56
C ALA A 218 -10.32 -18.51 22.00
N HIS A 219 -9.10 -19.07 21.89
CA HIS A 219 -8.82 -20.38 21.30
C HIS A 219 -9.32 -20.52 19.86
N GLN A 220 -9.39 -19.41 19.13
CA GLN A 220 -9.66 -19.42 17.70
C GLN A 220 -8.41 -19.93 16.98
N VAL A 221 -8.60 -20.80 15.98
CA VAL A 221 -7.49 -21.32 15.17
C VAL A 221 -7.14 -20.24 14.16
N GLU A 222 -6.02 -19.56 14.39
CA GLU A 222 -5.52 -18.54 13.48
C GLU A 222 -4.07 -18.78 13.14
N GLU A 223 -3.88 -19.46 12.00
CA GLU A 223 -2.56 -19.65 11.41
C GLU A 223 -2.21 -18.47 10.48
N ASP A 224 -3.21 -17.73 10.00
CA ASP A 224 -3.04 -16.70 8.96
C ASP A 224 -2.51 -15.36 9.50
N LEU A 225 -2.89 -14.93 10.72
CA LEU A 225 -2.41 -13.65 11.27
C LEU A 225 -0.90 -13.59 11.50
N PRO A 226 -0.24 -14.64 12.03
CA PRO A 226 1.23 -14.71 12.07
C PRO A 226 1.88 -14.57 10.70
N GLU A 227 1.31 -15.19 9.67
CA GLU A 227 1.83 -15.11 8.30
C GLU A 227 1.66 -13.69 7.75
N LEU A 228 0.48 -13.09 7.90
CA LEU A 228 0.21 -11.69 7.54
C LEU A 228 1.17 -10.71 8.24
N LEU A 229 1.45 -10.92 9.54
CA LEU A 229 2.43 -10.11 10.28
C LEU A 229 3.82 -10.15 9.63
N LEU A 230 4.24 -11.31 9.12
CA LEU A 230 5.53 -11.46 8.44
C LEU A 230 5.52 -10.85 7.04
N ASP A 231 4.40 -10.95 6.31
CA ASP A 231 4.26 -10.39 4.98
C ASP A 231 4.23 -8.85 4.99
N VAL A 232 3.64 -8.26 6.03
CA VAL A 232 3.64 -6.81 6.22
C VAL A 232 5.00 -6.31 6.73
N ALA A 233 5.69 -7.09 7.56
CA ALA A 233 6.92 -6.67 8.19
C ALA A 233 8.11 -6.61 7.23
N ARG A 234 8.89 -5.55 7.34
CA ARG A 234 10.20 -5.40 6.70
C ARG A 234 11.30 -5.87 7.64
N SER A 235 12.50 -6.03 7.10
CA SER A 235 13.69 -6.44 7.86
C SER A 235 13.96 -5.55 9.08
N GLU A 236 13.68 -4.26 8.98
CA GLU A 236 13.81 -3.28 10.06
C GLU A 236 12.79 -3.45 11.20
N ASP A 237 11.61 -4.00 10.91
CA ASP A 237 10.54 -4.19 11.90
C ASP A 237 10.72 -5.48 12.73
N MET A 238 11.68 -6.33 12.35
CA MET A 238 11.92 -7.61 13.04
C MET A 238 12.32 -7.41 14.51
N VAL A 239 12.96 -6.28 14.82
CA VAL A 239 13.28 -5.90 16.20
C VAL A 239 12.01 -5.57 16.99
N LEU A 240 11.07 -4.83 16.38
CA LEU A 240 9.77 -4.50 16.98
C LEU A 240 8.95 -5.77 17.25
N LEU A 241 8.79 -6.64 16.25
CA LEU A 241 8.04 -7.89 16.42
C LEU A 241 8.65 -8.77 17.51
N ARG A 242 9.99 -8.84 17.56
CA ARG A 242 10.70 -9.57 18.61
C ARG A 242 10.44 -8.97 19.99
N SER A 243 10.46 -7.64 20.14
CA SER A 243 10.17 -7.00 21.42
C SER A 243 8.72 -7.23 21.86
N LEU A 244 7.75 -7.10 20.95
CA LEU A 244 6.33 -7.34 21.26
C LEU A 244 6.10 -8.76 21.81
N VAL A 245 6.68 -9.77 21.14
CA VAL A 245 6.58 -11.17 21.57
C VAL A 245 7.28 -11.41 22.89
N GLN A 246 8.49 -10.86 23.07
CA GLN A 246 9.26 -11.03 24.31
C GLN A 246 8.59 -10.36 25.50
N ASP A 247 8.07 -9.15 25.33
CA ASP A 247 7.34 -8.43 26.37
C ASP A 247 6.11 -9.23 26.79
N GLU A 248 5.42 -9.83 25.84
CA GLU A 248 4.23 -10.63 26.13
C GLU A 248 4.56 -11.94 26.85
N ILE A 249 5.63 -12.64 26.44
CA ILE A 249 6.12 -13.82 27.16
C ILE A 249 6.55 -13.46 28.59
N GLN A 250 7.21 -12.31 28.79
CA GLN A 250 7.67 -11.86 30.11
C GLN A 250 6.51 -11.46 31.04
N LYS A 251 5.43 -10.88 30.49
CA LYS A 251 4.22 -10.55 31.26
C LYS A 251 3.47 -11.78 31.73
N GLN A 252 3.62 -12.93 31.06
CA GLN A 252 3.01 -14.15 31.53
C GLN A 252 3.60 -14.51 32.89
N PRO A 253 2.77 -14.76 33.93
CA PRO A 253 3.27 -15.12 35.23
C PRO A 253 4.12 -16.37 35.06
N HIS A 254 5.42 -16.25 35.35
CA HIS A 254 6.32 -17.38 35.31
C HIS A 254 5.67 -18.47 36.15
N ALA A 255 5.49 -19.66 35.58
CA ALA A 255 4.90 -20.82 36.25
C ALA A 255 5.57 -21.14 37.62
N GLY A 256 6.68 -20.49 37.97
CA GLY A 256 7.33 -20.50 39.28
C GLY A 256 6.65 -19.71 40.42
N HIS A 257 5.64 -18.86 40.18
CA HIS A 257 4.85 -18.24 41.26
C HIS A 257 3.50 -18.93 41.51
N ALA A 258 3.08 -19.80 40.57
CA ALA A 258 1.96 -20.71 40.73
C ALA A 258 2.41 -22.10 41.24
N ALA A 259 3.51 -22.17 42.02
CA ALA A 259 4.07 -23.42 42.55
C ALA A 259 3.12 -24.23 43.47
N HIS A 260 1.90 -23.75 43.70
CA HIS A 260 0.85 -24.41 44.48
C HIS A 260 -0.50 -24.55 43.75
N ALA A 261 -0.61 -24.19 42.47
CA ALA A 261 -1.83 -24.42 41.69
C ALA A 261 -1.67 -25.69 40.85
N ASN A 262 -2.23 -26.81 41.31
CA ASN A 262 -2.31 -28.09 40.57
C ASN A 262 -3.21 -28.04 39.32
N ILE A 263 -3.57 -26.85 38.85
CA ILE A 263 -4.44 -26.66 37.68
C ILE A 263 -3.54 -26.26 36.52
N VAL A 264 -3.44 -27.15 35.53
CA VAL A 264 -2.82 -26.87 34.25
C VAL A 264 -3.73 -25.91 33.50
N ASP A 265 -3.29 -24.67 33.32
CA ASP A 265 -3.97 -23.71 32.46
C ASP A 265 -3.56 -23.96 31.00
N PHE A 266 -4.39 -24.71 30.28
CA PHE A 266 -4.15 -25.06 28.89
C PHE A 266 -4.17 -23.85 27.94
N GLY A 267 -4.93 -22.80 28.27
CA GLY A 267 -4.99 -21.58 27.46
C GLY A 267 -3.68 -20.80 27.54
N HIS A 268 -3.15 -20.63 28.76
CA HIS A 268 -1.83 -20.02 28.94
C HIS A 268 -0.71 -20.83 28.27
N GLN A 269 -0.76 -22.17 28.36
CA GLN A 269 0.22 -23.02 27.67
C GLN A 269 0.13 -22.92 26.15
N TYR A 270 -1.08 -22.84 25.60
CA TYR A 270 -1.30 -22.68 24.17
C TYR A 270 -0.73 -21.34 23.67
N ARG A 271 -1.09 -20.23 24.33
CA ARG A 271 -0.57 -18.89 24.00
C ARG A 271 0.95 -18.82 24.09
N SER A 272 1.54 -19.33 25.16
CA SER A 272 3.01 -19.37 25.32
C SER A 272 3.68 -20.13 24.18
N ARG A 273 3.13 -21.29 23.80
CA ARG A 273 3.68 -22.10 22.70
C ARG A 273 3.54 -21.41 21.34
N ALA A 274 2.41 -20.75 21.08
CA ALA A 274 2.19 -20.00 19.85
C ALA A 274 3.21 -18.85 19.72
N LEU A 275 3.39 -18.06 20.79
CA LEU A 275 4.38 -16.97 20.84
C LEU A 275 5.81 -17.47 20.69
N GLU A 276 6.17 -18.58 21.36
CA GLU A 276 7.50 -19.19 21.21
C GLU A 276 7.75 -19.75 19.81
N LYS A 277 6.72 -20.28 19.14
CA LYS A 277 6.80 -20.75 17.75
C LYS A 277 7.08 -19.57 16.82
N PHE A 278 6.28 -18.51 16.92
CA PHE A 278 6.45 -17.30 16.11
C PHE A 278 7.82 -16.64 16.34
N LEU A 279 8.29 -16.57 17.58
CA LEU A 279 9.63 -16.05 17.90
C LEU A 279 10.78 -16.81 17.21
N LYS A 280 10.59 -18.12 16.94
CA LYS A 280 11.59 -18.95 16.23
C LYS A 280 11.53 -18.76 14.71
N GLU A 281 10.39 -18.37 14.17
CA GLU A 281 10.19 -18.07 12.75
C GLU A 281 10.78 -16.72 12.38
N LEU A 282 10.81 -15.76 13.33
CA LEU A 282 11.45 -14.47 13.12
C LEU A 282 12.95 -14.60 12.78
N PRO A 283 13.42 -13.99 11.66
CA PRO A 283 14.83 -13.97 11.28
C PRO A 283 15.74 -13.53 12.43
N ARG A 284 16.87 -14.22 12.59
CA ARG A 284 17.95 -13.80 13.50
C ARG A 284 18.81 -12.79 12.75
N THR A 285 18.60 -11.51 13.05
CA THR A 285 19.48 -10.42 12.60
C THR A 285 20.89 -10.61 13.12
#